data_AF-A0A117V354-F1
#
_entry.id   AF-A0A117V354-F1
#
_cell.length_a   1.000
_cell.length_b   1.000
_cell.length_c   1.000
_cell.angle_alpha   90.00
_cell.angle_beta   90.00
_cell.angle_gamma   90.00
#
_symmetry.space_group_name_H-M   'P 1'
#
loop_
_entity.id
_entity.type
_entity.pdbx_description
1 polymer ?
#
loop_
_entity_poly.entity_id
_entity_poly.type
_entity_poly.pdbx_seq_one_letter_code
_entity_poly.pdbx_strand_id
1 'polypeptide(L)'
;MAVLGSWRIKTVALAGNLVLSAIAIGSAIMALNTAHTLGNSLAYSTENTVPSLKQLAMVRSEIADVRLLVVKYLLAKDPSEARDLSDQMTARASEATKTLDDYRPMVSDATEQGEYDHLQVLWGAYKVKAGAMVNLPVSQADEAERMMKTEITPVGASLTKALADEIDYNTVLAKKAGDEGALLVARATHIAQALIGFVLAMALAVILLLRHRLSNPLIRLTEAMQDMAGGNLDRAIPGEHLTDEVGQIGRALASIKEGVAQRSRAEGERQMAVQQQVVGALGKGLAALKDGRLTASIDQPFPGDYERLREDFNDALSSMADLMRQVTAAAQAVRSGAGEISSAASDLAARTESQAASLEESAAAVRELTQSARSTAQTADEARQLAGEAQGSAKTSGDVMAHAVEAMNQIAESSRKMGEIVGLIEGIAFQTNLLALNAGVEAARAGEAGKGFAVVATEVRALAQRSADAAKDITGIIQSSGRDVVQGVAMISQTQAALNQIVTSTQDLSEMINHIATASREQSASIMQVDAVVADMDRNTQQNAALVEQSTAAARSLAHEANTMGTLVEHFDVGEHRYDAGQRWAA
;
A
#
# COMPACT_ATOMS: atom_id res chain seq x y z
N MET A 1 -24.53 -8.09 56.58
CA MET A 1 -23.39 -7.76 57.46
C MET A 1 -23.27 -8.61 58.73
N ALA A 2 -24.32 -9.30 59.20
CA ALA A 2 -24.25 -10.14 60.42
C ALA A 2 -23.36 -11.40 60.30
N VAL A 3 -23.26 -12.02 59.11
CA VAL A 3 -22.51 -13.28 58.90
C VAL A 3 -20.99 -13.08 58.86
N LEU A 4 -20.52 -11.94 58.34
CA LEU A 4 -19.08 -11.58 58.35
C LEU A 4 -18.61 -11.08 59.71
N GLY A 5 -19.53 -10.88 60.66
CA GLY A 5 -19.32 -10.40 62.04
C GLY A 5 -18.19 -11.11 62.78
N SER A 6 -18.18 -12.43 62.70
CA SER A 6 -17.37 -13.33 63.53
C SER A 6 -16.10 -13.85 62.87
N TRP A 7 -15.82 -13.46 61.62
CA TRP A 7 -14.70 -13.98 60.83
C TRP A 7 -13.42 -13.20 61.12
N ARG A 8 -12.29 -13.90 61.19
CA ARG A 8 -10.95 -13.29 61.31
C ARG A 8 -10.65 -12.40 60.11
N ILE A 9 -9.94 -11.28 60.33
CA ILE A 9 -9.64 -10.30 59.27
C ILE A 9 -8.89 -10.96 58.10
N LYS A 10 -7.96 -11.88 58.39
CA LYS A 10 -7.23 -12.66 57.38
C LYS A 10 -8.15 -13.50 56.50
N THR A 11 -9.22 -14.07 57.06
CA THR A 11 -10.19 -14.89 56.33
C THR A 11 -11.04 -14.04 55.39
N VAL A 12 -11.41 -12.83 55.81
CA VAL A 12 -12.14 -11.87 54.97
C VAL A 12 -11.27 -11.36 53.81
N ALA A 13 -10.00 -11.07 54.06
CA ALA A 13 -9.05 -10.67 53.02
C ALA A 13 -8.79 -11.78 51.99
N LEU A 14 -8.61 -13.03 52.45
CA LEU A 14 -8.43 -14.18 51.56
C LEU A 14 -9.66 -14.44 50.70
N ALA A 15 -10.86 -14.37 51.29
CA ALA A 15 -12.12 -14.53 50.55
C ALA A 15 -12.31 -13.41 49.51
N GLY A 16 -11.95 -12.16 49.84
CA GLY A 16 -11.98 -11.04 48.90
C GLY A 16 -11.03 -11.23 47.71
N ASN A 17 -9.80 -11.68 47.97
CA ASN A 17 -8.83 -11.98 46.92
C ASN A 17 -9.30 -13.13 46.01
N LEU A 18 -9.87 -14.20 46.57
CA LEU A 18 -10.42 -15.30 45.78
C LEU A 18 -11.57 -14.87 44.86
N VAL A 19 -12.45 -13.98 45.34
CA VAL A 19 -13.54 -13.42 44.53
C VAL A 19 -13.00 -12.53 43.42
N LEU A 20 -12.01 -11.67 43.70
CA LEU A 20 -11.34 -10.85 42.68
C LEU A 20 -10.65 -11.70 41.61
N SER A 21 -9.94 -12.76 42.01
CA SER A 21 -9.30 -13.68 41.07
C SER A 21 -10.33 -14.44 40.22
N ALA A 22 -11.45 -14.87 40.79
CA ALA A 22 -12.52 -15.52 40.04
C ALA A 22 -13.16 -14.58 39.00
N ILE A 23 -13.36 -13.31 39.35
CA ILE A 23 -13.87 -12.28 38.43
C ILE A 23 -12.85 -12.01 37.32
N ALA A 24 -11.56 -11.89 37.64
CA ALA A 24 -10.51 -11.68 36.65
C ALA A 24 -10.43 -12.86 35.66
N ILE A 25 -10.43 -14.10 36.16
CA ILE A 25 -10.43 -15.30 35.31
C ILE A 25 -11.70 -15.37 34.44
N GLY A 26 -12.88 -15.12 35.01
CA GLY A 26 -14.14 -15.10 34.26
C GLY A 26 -14.14 -14.04 33.15
N SER A 27 -13.61 -12.84 33.43
CA SER A 27 -13.49 -11.77 32.44
C SER A 27 -12.51 -12.11 31.32
N ALA A 28 -11.40 -12.78 31.62
CA ALA A 28 -10.42 -13.22 30.64
C ALA A 28 -10.97 -14.32 29.72
N ILE A 29 -11.68 -15.31 30.27
CA ILE A 29 -12.36 -16.36 29.49
C ILE A 29 -13.41 -15.74 28.56
N MET A 30 -14.20 -14.79 29.06
CA MET A 30 -15.20 -14.10 28.25
C MET A 30 -14.54 -13.29 27.12
N ALA A 31 -13.47 -12.54 27.42
CA ALA A 31 -12.74 -11.77 26.43
C ALA A 31 -12.15 -12.67 25.33
N LEU A 32 -11.58 -13.82 25.69
CA LEU A 32 -11.09 -14.82 24.73
C LEU A 32 -12.21 -15.38 23.86
N ASN A 33 -13.36 -15.70 24.45
CA ASN A 33 -14.50 -16.23 23.70
C ASN A 33 -15.09 -15.19 22.73
N THR A 34 -15.20 -13.92 23.15
CA THR A 34 -15.63 -12.81 22.28
C THR A 34 -14.61 -12.53 21.18
N ALA A 35 -13.31 -12.55 21.48
CA ALA A 35 -12.27 -12.38 20.48
C ALA A 35 -12.31 -13.50 19.43
N HIS A 36 -12.56 -14.74 19.86
CA HIS A 36 -12.70 -15.88 18.96
C HIS A 36 -13.96 -15.78 18.08
N THR A 37 -15.12 -15.39 18.61
CA THR A 37 -16.34 -15.27 17.79
C THR A 37 -16.30 -14.07 16.85
N LEU A 38 -15.73 -12.94 17.30
CA LEU A 38 -15.47 -11.78 16.45
C LEU A 38 -14.47 -12.12 15.34
N GLY A 39 -13.41 -12.86 15.67
CA GLY A 39 -12.43 -13.37 14.72
C GLY A 39 -13.07 -14.23 13.63
N ASN A 40 -13.97 -15.16 13.99
CA ASN A 40 -14.68 -15.99 13.01
C ASN A 40 -15.61 -15.18 12.09
N SER A 41 -16.33 -14.19 12.63
CA SER A 41 -17.22 -13.32 11.86
C SER A 41 -16.42 -12.42 10.90
N LEU A 42 -15.30 -11.86 11.36
CA LEU A 42 -14.40 -11.06 10.55
C LEU A 42 -13.70 -11.90 9.48
N ALA A 43 -13.23 -13.10 9.84
CA ALA A 43 -12.62 -14.05 8.91
C ALA A 43 -13.57 -14.41 7.77
N TYR A 44 -14.83 -14.72 8.07
CA TYR A 44 -15.84 -14.99 7.03
C TYR A 44 -16.03 -13.80 6.07
N SER A 45 -16.05 -12.57 6.60
CA SER A 45 -16.16 -11.37 5.76
C SER A 45 -14.94 -11.16 4.85
N THR A 46 -13.73 -11.38 5.38
CA THR A 46 -12.48 -11.21 4.63
C THR A 46 -12.14 -12.36 3.69
N GLU A 47 -12.53 -13.59 4.03
CA GLU A 47 -12.18 -14.80 3.28
C GLU A 47 -13.23 -15.18 2.24
N ASN A 48 -14.50 -14.76 2.41
CA ASN A 48 -15.58 -15.11 1.51
C ASN A 48 -16.24 -13.86 0.90
N THR A 49 -16.94 -13.03 1.70
CA THR A 49 -17.88 -12.04 1.13
C THR A 49 -17.19 -10.90 0.36
N VAL A 50 -16.04 -10.41 0.83
CA VAL A 50 -15.27 -9.38 0.10
C VAL A 50 -14.68 -9.94 -1.21
N PRO A 51 -14.00 -11.10 -1.22
CA PRO A 51 -13.61 -11.79 -2.45
C PRO A 51 -14.79 -12.05 -3.41
N SER A 52 -15.92 -12.55 -2.92
CA SER A 52 -17.13 -12.81 -3.71
C SER A 52 -17.61 -11.56 -4.44
N LEU A 53 -17.80 -10.44 -3.72
CA LEU A 53 -18.24 -9.18 -4.32
C LEU A 53 -17.24 -8.64 -5.35
N LYS A 54 -15.94 -8.76 -5.09
CA LYS A 54 -14.90 -8.37 -6.05
C LYS A 54 -14.97 -9.23 -7.32
N GLN A 55 -15.11 -10.54 -7.15
CA GLN A 55 -15.15 -11.48 -8.28
C GLN A 55 -16.42 -11.28 -9.11
N LEU A 56 -17.58 -11.10 -8.47
CA LEU A 56 -18.84 -10.77 -9.16
C LEU A 56 -18.77 -9.43 -9.92
N ALA A 57 -18.06 -8.43 -9.38
CA ALA A 57 -17.82 -7.18 -10.09
C ALA A 57 -16.94 -7.39 -11.35
N MET A 58 -15.94 -8.28 -11.29
CA MET A 58 -15.14 -8.68 -12.45
C MET A 58 -15.98 -9.43 -13.48
N VAL A 59 -16.79 -10.40 -13.05
CA VAL A 59 -17.76 -11.11 -13.92
C VAL A 59 -18.67 -10.11 -14.63
N ARG A 60 -19.19 -9.11 -13.90
CA ARG A 60 -20.03 -8.04 -14.47
C ARG A 60 -19.31 -7.24 -15.54
N SER A 61 -18.05 -6.88 -15.29
CA SER A 61 -17.23 -6.13 -16.24
C SER A 61 -16.99 -6.93 -17.51
N GLU A 62 -16.52 -8.18 -17.38
CA GLU A 62 -16.20 -9.03 -18.54
C GLU A 62 -17.45 -9.34 -19.38
N ILE A 63 -18.59 -9.62 -18.74
CA ILE A 63 -19.87 -9.81 -19.44
C ILE A 63 -20.29 -8.52 -20.17
N ALA A 64 -20.12 -7.34 -19.55
CA ALA A 64 -20.44 -6.07 -20.19
C ALA A 64 -19.57 -5.80 -21.42
N ASP A 65 -18.28 -6.13 -21.36
CA ASP A 65 -17.35 -5.99 -22.49
C ASP A 65 -17.71 -6.91 -23.65
N VAL A 66 -18.07 -8.17 -23.37
CA VAL A 66 -18.57 -9.09 -24.41
C VAL A 66 -19.83 -8.52 -25.07
N ARG A 67 -20.77 -8.00 -24.28
CA ARG A 67 -21.99 -7.38 -24.83
C ARG A 67 -21.69 -6.15 -25.69
N LEU A 68 -20.71 -5.35 -25.31
CA LEU A 68 -20.28 -4.20 -26.09
C LEU A 68 -19.69 -4.64 -27.44
N LEU A 69 -18.88 -5.70 -27.45
CA LEU A 69 -18.31 -6.28 -28.68
C LEU A 69 -19.41 -6.83 -29.61
N VAL A 70 -20.44 -7.48 -29.05
CA VAL A 70 -21.62 -7.94 -29.81
C VAL A 70 -22.34 -6.76 -30.49
N VAL A 71 -22.48 -5.63 -29.79
CA VAL A 71 -23.08 -4.42 -30.37
C VAL A 71 -22.17 -3.79 -31.43
N LYS A 72 -20.85 -3.73 -31.20
CA LYS A 72 -19.89 -3.21 -32.19
C LYS A 72 -19.89 -4.06 -33.46
N TYR A 73 -20.00 -5.38 -33.33
CA TYR A 73 -20.09 -6.29 -34.48
C TYR A 73 -21.28 -5.92 -35.39
N LEU A 74 -22.44 -5.59 -34.82
CA LEU A 74 -23.62 -5.15 -35.60
C LEU A 74 -23.40 -3.84 -36.38
N LEU A 75 -22.45 -3.02 -35.93
CA LEU A 75 -22.12 -1.75 -36.59
C LEU A 75 -20.99 -1.89 -37.63
N ALA A 76 -20.28 -3.01 -37.62
CA ALA A 76 -19.17 -3.28 -38.52
C ALA A 76 -19.68 -3.39 -39.96
N LYS A 77 -19.04 -2.65 -40.88
CA LYS A 77 -19.36 -2.65 -42.31
C LYS A 77 -18.34 -3.42 -43.14
N ASP A 78 -17.15 -3.60 -42.59
CA ASP A 78 -16.04 -4.28 -43.24
C ASP A 78 -15.88 -5.73 -42.73
N PRO A 79 -15.72 -6.73 -43.62
CA PRO A 79 -15.54 -8.13 -43.22
C PRO A 79 -14.28 -8.40 -42.38
N SER A 80 -13.21 -7.61 -42.53
CA SER A 80 -12.00 -7.78 -41.71
C SER A 80 -12.23 -7.27 -40.29
N GLU A 81 -12.88 -6.11 -40.14
CA GLU A 81 -13.29 -5.57 -38.85
C GLU A 81 -14.26 -6.50 -38.11
N ALA A 82 -15.25 -7.06 -38.83
CA ALA A 82 -16.19 -8.02 -38.25
C ALA A 82 -15.51 -9.28 -37.71
N ARG A 83 -14.50 -9.79 -38.43
CA ARG A 83 -13.70 -10.94 -37.96
C ARG A 83 -12.92 -10.63 -36.70
N ASP A 84 -12.20 -9.50 -36.69
CA ASP A 84 -11.43 -9.07 -35.51
C ASP A 84 -12.32 -8.90 -34.27
N LEU A 85 -13.51 -8.29 -34.43
CA LEU A 85 -14.49 -8.17 -33.34
C LEU A 85 -15.02 -9.53 -32.87
N SER A 86 -15.22 -10.49 -33.77
CA SER A 86 -15.64 -11.86 -33.43
C SER A 86 -14.56 -12.61 -32.64
N ASP A 87 -13.29 -12.47 -33.03
CA ASP A 87 -12.15 -13.05 -32.32
C ASP A 87 -12.00 -12.43 -30.92
N GLN A 88 -12.09 -11.10 -30.81
CA GLN A 88 -12.09 -10.40 -29.52
C GLN A 88 -13.26 -10.83 -28.63
N MET A 89 -14.46 -10.98 -29.20
CA MET A 89 -15.65 -11.44 -28.48
C MET A 89 -15.43 -12.85 -27.93
N THR A 90 -14.84 -13.75 -28.72
CA THR A 90 -14.57 -15.13 -28.32
C THR A 90 -13.55 -15.18 -27.18
N ALA A 91 -12.45 -14.44 -27.30
CA ALA A 91 -11.43 -14.34 -26.26
C ALA A 91 -12.03 -13.79 -24.94
N ARG A 92 -12.80 -12.70 -25.02
CA ARG A 92 -13.45 -12.10 -23.85
C ARG A 92 -14.53 -12.99 -23.25
N ALA A 93 -15.29 -13.71 -24.06
CA ALA A 93 -16.27 -14.68 -23.56
C ALA A 93 -15.62 -15.84 -22.82
N SER A 94 -14.40 -16.25 -23.21
CA SER A 94 -13.61 -17.24 -22.50
C SER A 94 -13.14 -16.70 -21.14
N GLU A 95 -12.62 -15.47 -21.08
CA GLU A 95 -12.19 -14.86 -19.81
C GLU A 95 -13.36 -14.63 -18.85
N ALA A 96 -14.52 -14.18 -19.37
CA ALA A 96 -15.74 -14.07 -18.58
C ALA A 96 -16.19 -15.42 -18.00
N THR A 97 -16.10 -16.51 -18.77
CA THR A 97 -16.38 -17.87 -18.25
C THR A 97 -15.42 -18.25 -17.15
N LYS A 98 -14.12 -18.06 -17.36
CA LYS A 98 -13.10 -18.37 -16.35
C LYS A 98 -13.33 -17.56 -15.07
N THR A 99 -13.61 -16.26 -15.18
CA THR A 99 -13.90 -15.38 -14.05
C THR A 99 -15.14 -15.83 -13.27
N LEU A 100 -16.16 -16.31 -13.99
CA LEU A 100 -17.36 -16.89 -13.38
C LEU A 100 -17.05 -18.24 -12.69
N ASP A 101 -16.21 -19.09 -13.28
CA ASP A 101 -15.79 -20.34 -12.65
C ASP A 101 -14.90 -20.11 -11.41
N ASP A 102 -14.08 -19.05 -11.42
CA ASP A 102 -13.26 -18.61 -10.29
C ASP A 102 -14.11 -18.08 -9.12
N TYR A 103 -15.36 -17.68 -9.38
CA TYR A 103 -16.32 -17.31 -8.34
C TYR A 103 -16.95 -18.53 -7.64
N ARG A 104 -17.05 -19.68 -8.34
CA ARG A 104 -17.63 -20.91 -7.80
C ARG A 104 -17.15 -21.34 -6.40
N PRO A 105 -15.85 -21.36 -6.08
CA PRO A 105 -15.39 -21.77 -4.75
C PRO A 105 -15.81 -20.82 -3.63
N MET A 106 -16.31 -19.62 -3.96
CA MET A 106 -16.74 -18.60 -3.01
C MET A 106 -18.24 -18.69 -2.70
N VAL A 107 -19.00 -19.46 -3.47
CA VAL A 107 -20.42 -19.74 -3.20
C VAL A 107 -20.57 -20.39 -1.84
N SER A 108 -21.30 -19.73 -0.95
CA SER A 108 -21.28 -19.99 0.49
C SER A 108 -22.44 -20.85 0.99
N ASP A 109 -23.61 -20.80 0.33
CA ASP A 109 -24.78 -21.59 0.74
C ASP A 109 -25.68 -22.06 -0.41
N ALA A 110 -26.74 -22.79 -0.06
CA ALA A 110 -27.66 -23.39 -1.02
C ALA A 110 -28.50 -22.38 -1.80
N THR A 111 -28.73 -21.17 -1.26
CA THR A 111 -29.44 -20.11 -1.97
C THR A 111 -28.52 -19.49 -3.01
N GLU A 112 -27.30 -19.14 -2.62
CA GLU A 112 -26.28 -18.60 -3.53
C GLU A 112 -25.91 -19.61 -4.63
N GLN A 113 -25.86 -20.91 -4.31
CA GLN A 113 -25.67 -21.96 -5.32
C GLN A 113 -26.75 -21.95 -6.40
N GLY A 114 -28.01 -21.69 -6.03
CA GLY A 114 -29.12 -21.60 -6.99
C GLY A 114 -28.99 -20.41 -7.94
N GLU A 115 -28.57 -19.27 -7.42
CA GLU A 115 -28.33 -18.04 -8.20
C GLU A 115 -27.11 -18.20 -9.12
N TYR A 116 -26.02 -18.78 -8.63
CA TYR A 116 -24.84 -19.14 -9.43
C TYR A 116 -25.20 -20.06 -10.60
N ASP A 117 -25.95 -21.13 -10.34
CA ASP A 117 -26.37 -22.08 -11.38
C ASP A 117 -27.26 -21.39 -12.43
N HIS A 118 -28.17 -20.50 -11.98
CA HIS A 118 -29.00 -19.70 -12.88
C HIS A 118 -28.16 -18.76 -13.76
N LEU A 119 -27.16 -18.11 -13.17
CA LEU A 119 -26.23 -17.23 -13.86
C LEU A 119 -25.41 -18.00 -14.92
N GLN A 120 -24.90 -19.19 -14.61
CA GLN A 120 -24.20 -20.05 -15.58
C GLN A 120 -25.08 -20.43 -16.77
N VAL A 121 -26.34 -20.79 -16.52
CA VAL A 121 -27.30 -21.14 -17.58
C VAL A 121 -27.55 -19.95 -18.50
N LEU A 122 -27.78 -18.76 -17.95
CA LEU A 122 -28.00 -17.54 -18.72
C LEU A 122 -26.75 -17.13 -19.51
N TRP A 123 -25.57 -17.26 -18.91
CA TRP A 123 -24.30 -16.95 -19.58
C TRP A 123 -24.05 -17.90 -20.75
N GLY A 124 -24.26 -19.21 -20.55
CA GLY A 124 -24.19 -20.20 -21.62
C GLY A 124 -25.15 -19.89 -22.76
N ALA A 125 -26.40 -19.57 -22.46
CA ALA A 125 -27.41 -19.21 -23.46
C ALA A 125 -27.03 -17.93 -24.23
N TYR A 126 -26.48 -16.91 -23.53
CA TYR A 126 -26.02 -15.68 -24.15
C TYR A 126 -24.88 -15.94 -25.14
N LYS A 127 -23.84 -16.68 -24.72
CA LYS A 127 -22.70 -17.03 -25.56
C LYS A 127 -23.11 -17.78 -26.82
N VAL A 128 -24.00 -18.77 -26.70
CA VAL A 128 -24.47 -19.56 -27.84
C VAL A 128 -25.20 -18.67 -28.85
N LYS A 129 -26.09 -17.80 -28.38
CA LYS A 129 -26.87 -16.90 -29.25
C LYS A 129 -26.02 -15.81 -29.90
N ALA A 130 -25.14 -15.18 -29.12
CA ALA A 130 -24.19 -14.18 -29.61
C ALA A 130 -23.20 -14.79 -30.61
N GLY A 131 -22.65 -15.96 -30.30
CA GLY A 131 -21.78 -16.74 -31.18
C GLY A 131 -22.42 -17.08 -32.53
N ALA A 132 -23.68 -17.51 -32.51
CA ALA A 132 -24.43 -17.76 -33.74
C ALA A 132 -24.61 -16.50 -34.60
N MET A 133 -24.83 -15.33 -33.97
CA MET A 133 -24.98 -14.06 -34.67
C MET A 133 -23.66 -13.56 -35.29
N VAL A 134 -22.55 -13.63 -34.56
CA VAL A 134 -21.24 -13.14 -35.08
C VAL A 134 -20.62 -14.06 -36.14
N ASN A 135 -21.16 -15.27 -36.32
CA ASN A 135 -20.80 -16.16 -37.41
C ASN A 135 -21.57 -15.87 -38.71
N LEU A 136 -22.57 -14.97 -38.68
CA LEU A 136 -23.28 -14.57 -39.90
C LEU A 136 -22.39 -13.68 -40.77
N PRO A 137 -22.41 -13.83 -42.11
CA PRO A 137 -21.72 -12.91 -43.01
C PRO A 137 -22.20 -11.47 -42.81
N VAL A 138 -21.31 -10.48 -42.98
CA VAL A 138 -21.65 -9.03 -42.90
C VAL A 138 -22.79 -8.65 -43.86
N SER A 139 -22.97 -9.39 -44.96
CA SER A 139 -24.09 -9.21 -45.89
C SER A 139 -25.48 -9.56 -45.32
N GLN A 140 -25.56 -10.22 -44.17
CA GLN A 140 -26.80 -10.63 -43.50
C GLN A 140 -27.11 -9.77 -42.26
N ALA A 141 -26.84 -8.47 -42.35
CA ALA A 141 -27.04 -7.52 -41.25
C ALA A 141 -28.49 -7.52 -40.70
N ASP A 142 -29.51 -7.64 -41.57
CA ASP A 142 -30.92 -7.67 -41.15
C ASP A 142 -31.25 -8.87 -40.26
N GLU A 143 -30.64 -10.02 -40.54
CA GLU A 143 -30.82 -11.23 -39.74
C GLU A 143 -30.07 -11.12 -38.40
N ALA A 144 -28.86 -10.58 -38.41
CA ALA A 144 -28.10 -10.30 -37.19
C ALA A 144 -28.86 -9.30 -36.28
N GLU A 145 -29.46 -8.26 -36.85
CA GLU A 145 -30.28 -7.29 -36.11
C GLU A 145 -31.53 -7.95 -35.50
N ARG A 146 -32.20 -8.83 -36.27
CA ARG A 146 -33.33 -9.63 -35.77
C ARG A 146 -32.91 -10.49 -34.59
N MET A 147 -31.84 -11.27 -34.71
CA MET A 147 -31.32 -12.12 -33.62
C MET A 147 -30.96 -11.28 -32.39
N MET A 148 -30.34 -10.11 -32.59
CA MET A 148 -30.01 -9.21 -31.51
C MET A 148 -31.27 -8.79 -30.73
N LYS A 149 -32.32 -8.37 -31.44
CA LYS A 149 -33.57 -7.89 -30.84
C LYS A 149 -34.38 -9.02 -30.18
N THR A 150 -34.54 -10.17 -30.84
CA THR A 150 -35.48 -11.21 -30.40
C THR A 150 -34.86 -12.27 -29.50
N GLU A 151 -33.54 -12.47 -29.56
CA GLU A 151 -32.89 -13.57 -28.87
C GLU A 151 -31.80 -13.12 -27.89
N ILE A 152 -30.89 -12.24 -28.32
CA ILE A 152 -29.70 -11.89 -27.51
C ILE A 152 -30.04 -10.84 -26.46
N THR A 153 -30.77 -9.78 -26.82
CA THR A 153 -31.12 -8.69 -25.90
C THR A 153 -31.95 -9.17 -24.71
N PRO A 154 -33.00 -10.01 -24.88
CA PRO A 154 -33.77 -10.53 -23.74
C PRO A 154 -32.92 -11.39 -22.79
N VAL A 155 -32.08 -12.28 -23.33
CA VAL A 155 -31.19 -13.11 -22.51
C VAL A 155 -30.14 -12.24 -21.80
N GLY A 156 -29.59 -11.23 -22.48
CA GLY A 156 -28.67 -10.27 -21.88
C GLY A 156 -29.30 -9.44 -20.75
N ALA A 157 -30.59 -9.11 -20.85
CA ALA A 157 -31.32 -8.44 -19.79
C ALA A 157 -31.52 -9.36 -18.58
N SER A 158 -31.94 -10.62 -18.80
CA SER A 158 -32.04 -11.62 -17.73
C SER A 158 -30.69 -11.89 -17.06
N LEU A 159 -29.61 -11.97 -17.85
CA LEU A 159 -28.24 -12.14 -17.34
C LEU A 159 -27.80 -10.97 -16.46
N THR A 160 -28.11 -9.73 -16.88
CA THR A 160 -27.81 -8.53 -16.09
C THR A 160 -28.56 -8.54 -14.77
N LYS A 161 -29.83 -8.99 -14.80
CA LYS A 161 -30.66 -9.10 -13.61
C LYS A 161 -30.13 -10.17 -12.65
N ALA A 162 -29.89 -11.39 -13.12
CA ALA A 162 -29.36 -12.48 -12.30
C ALA A 162 -28.03 -12.08 -11.62
N LEU A 163 -27.15 -11.39 -12.35
CA LEU A 163 -25.91 -10.91 -11.77
C LEU A 163 -26.11 -9.81 -10.72
N ALA A 164 -27.12 -8.95 -10.89
CA ALA A 164 -27.48 -7.95 -9.90
C ALA A 164 -28.10 -8.58 -8.64
N ASP A 165 -28.96 -9.58 -8.82
CA ASP A 165 -29.59 -10.34 -7.73
C ASP A 165 -28.50 -11.07 -6.90
N GLU A 166 -27.49 -11.66 -7.56
CA GLU A 166 -26.36 -12.33 -6.90
C GLU A 166 -25.43 -11.36 -6.13
N ILE A 167 -25.16 -10.18 -6.70
CA ILE A 167 -24.41 -9.11 -6.02
C ILE A 167 -25.19 -8.59 -4.81
N ASP A 168 -26.51 -8.41 -4.93
CA ASP A 168 -27.36 -7.94 -3.83
C ASP A 168 -27.39 -8.98 -2.70
N TYR A 169 -27.50 -10.27 -3.04
CA TYR A 169 -27.43 -11.37 -2.09
C TYR A 169 -26.14 -11.34 -1.27
N ASN A 170 -24.98 -11.26 -1.95
CA ASN A 170 -23.67 -11.17 -1.29
C ASN A 170 -23.51 -9.89 -0.47
N THR A 171 -24.12 -8.78 -0.91
CA THR A 171 -24.11 -7.52 -0.16
C THR A 171 -24.92 -7.62 1.14
N VAL A 172 -26.09 -8.28 1.08
CA VAL A 172 -26.92 -8.56 2.27
C VAL A 172 -26.18 -9.48 3.24
N LEU A 173 -25.51 -10.51 2.72
CA LEU A 173 -24.71 -11.44 3.52
C LEU A 173 -23.55 -10.72 4.24
N ALA A 174 -22.83 -9.85 3.54
CA ALA A 174 -21.75 -9.04 4.12
C ALA A 174 -22.27 -8.10 5.21
N LYS A 175 -23.42 -7.46 4.98
CA LYS A 175 -24.06 -6.58 5.97
C LYS A 175 -24.49 -7.35 7.21
N LYS A 176 -25.11 -8.52 7.05
CA LYS A 176 -25.53 -9.37 8.16
C LYS A 176 -24.34 -9.79 9.03
N ALA A 177 -23.23 -10.19 8.41
CA ALA A 177 -21.99 -10.51 9.13
C ALA A 177 -21.44 -9.30 9.91
N GLY A 178 -21.48 -8.11 9.31
CA GLY A 178 -21.09 -6.86 9.97
C GLY A 178 -21.98 -6.48 11.16
N ASP A 179 -23.31 -6.59 10.99
CA ASP A 179 -24.30 -6.28 12.04
C ASP A 179 -24.17 -7.25 13.24
N GLU A 180 -23.94 -8.55 12.97
CA GLU A 180 -23.68 -9.56 14.01
C GLU A 180 -22.39 -9.26 14.78
N GLY A 181 -21.31 -8.88 14.08
CA GLY A 181 -20.06 -8.45 14.69
C GLY A 181 -20.22 -7.21 15.58
N ALA A 182 -20.94 -6.19 15.11
CA ALA A 182 -21.22 -4.98 15.87
C ALA A 182 -22.03 -5.27 17.15
N LEU A 183 -23.03 -6.15 17.07
CA LEU A 183 -23.84 -6.56 18.22
C LEU A 183 -22.99 -7.30 19.28
N LEU A 184 -22.06 -8.17 18.84
CA LEU A 184 -21.14 -8.89 19.73
C LEU A 184 -20.22 -7.91 20.48
N VAL A 185 -19.65 -6.94 19.78
CA VAL A 185 -18.81 -5.88 20.39
C VAL A 185 -19.63 -5.05 21.39
N ALA A 186 -20.84 -4.62 21.02
CA ALA A 186 -21.71 -3.84 21.91
C ALA A 186 -22.11 -4.60 23.19
N ARG A 187 -22.40 -5.91 23.09
CA ARG A 187 -22.65 -6.72 24.29
C ARG A 187 -21.41 -6.85 25.16
N ALA A 188 -20.25 -7.07 24.56
CA ALA A 188 -18.99 -7.20 25.29
C ALA A 188 -18.61 -5.90 26.03
N THR A 189 -18.81 -4.74 25.43
CA THR A 189 -18.55 -3.44 26.07
C THR A 189 -19.49 -3.19 27.24
N HIS A 190 -20.79 -3.49 27.12
CA HIS A 190 -21.73 -3.36 28.24
C HIS A 190 -21.40 -4.29 29.42
N ILE A 191 -21.00 -5.53 29.15
CA ILE A 191 -20.59 -6.46 30.21
C ILE A 191 -19.28 -5.98 30.87
N ALA A 192 -18.31 -5.49 30.09
CA ALA A 192 -17.08 -4.92 30.63
C ALA A 192 -17.36 -3.71 31.54
N GLN A 193 -18.26 -2.81 31.12
CA GLN A 193 -18.70 -1.66 31.93
C GLN A 193 -19.36 -2.12 33.25
N ALA A 194 -20.22 -3.14 33.21
CA ALA A 194 -20.85 -3.69 34.40
C ALA A 194 -19.83 -4.31 35.37
N LEU A 195 -18.82 -5.03 34.85
CA LEU A 195 -17.74 -5.60 35.66
C LEU A 195 -16.87 -4.52 36.32
N ILE A 196 -16.50 -3.46 35.59
CA ILE A 196 -15.77 -2.31 36.15
C ILE A 196 -16.58 -1.68 37.29
N GLY A 197 -17.87 -1.42 37.06
CA GLY A 197 -18.77 -0.90 38.09
C GLY A 197 -18.85 -1.79 39.33
N PHE A 198 -18.93 -3.11 39.14
CA PHE A 198 -18.95 -4.08 40.23
C PHE A 198 -17.65 -4.10 41.04
N VAL A 199 -16.49 -4.07 40.38
CA VAL A 199 -15.18 -4.01 41.03
C VAL A 199 -15.03 -2.73 41.85
N LEU A 200 -15.44 -1.57 41.31
CA LEU A 200 -15.42 -0.30 42.02
C LEU A 200 -16.34 -0.29 43.25
N ALA A 201 -17.55 -0.83 43.12
CA ALA A 201 -18.49 -0.97 44.23
C ALA A 201 -17.95 -1.89 45.33
N MET A 202 -17.30 -3.00 44.95
CA MET A 202 -16.69 -3.93 45.88
C MET A 202 -15.47 -3.32 46.59
N ALA A 203 -14.62 -2.58 45.86
CA ALA A 203 -13.50 -1.85 46.44
C ALA A 203 -14.00 -0.82 47.48
N LEU A 204 -15.03 -0.05 47.15
CA LEU A 204 -15.66 0.89 48.08
C LEU A 204 -16.24 0.17 49.32
N ALA A 205 -16.91 -0.97 49.13
CA ALA A 205 -17.45 -1.76 50.22
C ALA A 205 -16.35 -2.28 51.16
N VAL A 206 -15.23 -2.76 50.62
CA VAL A 206 -14.06 -3.20 51.39
C VAL A 206 -13.42 -2.05 52.17
N ILE A 207 -13.27 -0.88 51.54
CA ILE A 207 -12.74 0.33 52.20
C ILE A 207 -13.62 0.73 53.39
N LEU A 208 -14.96 0.74 53.22
CA LEU A 208 -15.90 1.05 54.29
C LEU A 208 -15.87 -0.01 55.41
N LEU A 209 -15.70 -1.30 55.06
CA LEU A 209 -15.58 -2.40 56.01
C LEU A 209 -14.30 -2.30 56.85
N LEU A 210 -13.15 -2.08 56.21
CA LEU A 210 -11.85 -1.92 56.87
C LEU A 210 -11.83 -0.68 57.78
N ARG A 211 -12.42 0.43 57.34
CA ARG A 211 -12.56 1.65 58.16
C ARG A 211 -13.34 1.36 59.45
N HIS A 212 -14.44 0.61 59.36
CA HIS A 212 -15.27 0.29 60.52
C HIS A 212 -14.66 -0.80 61.43
N ARG A 213 -13.93 -1.76 60.86
CA ARG A 213 -13.37 -2.93 61.58
C ARG A 213 -11.97 -2.73 62.14
N LEU A 214 -11.08 -2.05 61.43
CA LEU A 214 -9.69 -1.85 61.86
C LEU A 214 -9.48 -0.44 62.40
N SER A 215 -9.74 0.58 61.58
CA SER A 215 -9.31 1.95 61.90
C SER A 215 -10.01 2.49 63.16
N ASN A 216 -11.34 2.39 63.25
CA ASN A 216 -12.07 2.93 64.40
C ASN A 216 -11.74 2.23 65.73
N PRO A 217 -11.68 0.88 65.81
CA PRO A 217 -11.29 0.20 67.05
C PRO A 217 -9.82 0.40 67.44
N LEU A 218 -8.89 0.46 66.49
CA LEU A 218 -7.48 0.71 66.78
C LEU A 218 -7.24 2.12 67.33
N ILE A 219 -7.93 3.14 66.79
CA ILE A 219 -7.89 4.50 67.33
C ILE A 219 -8.37 4.49 68.79
N ARG A 220 -9.48 3.82 69.09
CA ARG A 220 -10.03 3.72 70.46
C ARG A 220 -9.13 2.93 71.42
N LEU A 221 -8.45 1.89 70.94
CA LEU A 221 -7.45 1.15 71.73
C LEU A 221 -6.22 2.01 72.01
N THR A 222 -5.82 2.85 71.05
CA THR A 222 -4.71 3.81 71.21
C THR A 222 -5.06 4.88 72.24
N GLU A 223 -6.28 5.43 72.18
CA GLU A 223 -6.81 6.36 73.18
C GLU A 223 -6.87 5.72 74.58
N ALA A 224 -7.35 4.48 74.69
CA ALA A 224 -7.38 3.76 75.97
C ALA A 224 -5.96 3.50 76.54
N MET A 225 -4.99 3.21 75.67
CA MET A 225 -3.59 3.05 76.08
C MET A 225 -2.97 4.37 76.56
N GLN A 226 -3.29 5.49 75.91
CA GLN A 226 -2.87 6.84 76.36
C GLN A 226 -3.48 7.21 77.71
N ASP A 227 -4.76 6.90 77.94
CA ASP A 227 -5.42 7.13 79.23
C ASP A 227 -4.82 6.28 80.36
N MET A 228 -4.50 5.01 80.08
CA MET A 228 -3.81 4.12 81.03
C MET A 228 -2.40 4.65 81.37
N ALA A 229 -1.66 5.14 80.37
CA ALA A 229 -0.36 5.77 80.59
C ALA A 229 -0.48 7.08 81.39
N GLY A 230 -1.60 7.80 81.28
CA GLY A 230 -1.95 8.97 82.07
C GLY A 230 -2.48 8.67 83.49
N GLY A 231 -2.55 7.39 83.89
CA GLY A 231 -2.97 6.96 85.23
C GLY A 231 -4.48 6.77 85.41
N ASN A 232 -5.29 6.90 84.35
CA ASN A 232 -6.73 6.67 84.40
C ASN A 232 -7.05 5.20 84.07
N LEU A 233 -7.10 4.36 85.11
CA LEU A 233 -7.38 2.93 84.97
C LEU A 233 -8.89 2.59 85.02
N ASP A 234 -9.78 3.55 85.22
CA ASP A 234 -11.22 3.28 85.38
C ASP A 234 -11.95 3.11 84.04
N ARG A 235 -11.35 3.54 82.92
CA ARG A 235 -11.95 3.42 81.59
C ARG A 235 -11.99 1.95 81.12
N ALA A 236 -13.14 1.50 80.64
CA ALA A 236 -13.29 0.16 80.04
C ALA A 236 -12.52 0.07 78.72
N ILE A 237 -11.81 -1.04 78.48
CA ILE A 237 -11.00 -1.21 77.28
C ILE A 237 -11.92 -1.50 76.08
N PRO A 238 -11.93 -0.62 75.05
CA PRO A 238 -12.80 -0.80 73.90
C PRO A 238 -12.47 -2.10 73.15
N GLY A 239 -13.50 -2.87 72.79
CA GLY A 239 -13.35 -4.02 71.89
C GLY A 239 -12.96 -5.36 72.55
N GLU A 240 -12.95 -5.46 73.88
CA GLU A 240 -12.63 -6.70 74.62
C GLU A 240 -13.54 -7.90 74.24
N HIS A 241 -14.81 -7.60 73.93
CA HIS A 241 -15.83 -8.55 73.50
C HIS A 241 -15.70 -9.01 72.04
N LEU A 242 -14.82 -8.39 71.24
CA LEU A 242 -14.61 -8.75 69.84
C LEU A 242 -13.85 -10.08 69.74
N THR A 243 -14.23 -10.94 68.80
CA THR A 243 -13.61 -12.27 68.64
C THR A 243 -12.44 -12.29 67.65
N ASP A 244 -12.10 -11.14 67.06
CA ASP A 244 -11.08 -10.98 66.04
C ASP A 244 -9.72 -10.52 66.62
N GLU A 245 -8.76 -10.23 65.73
CA GLU A 245 -7.40 -9.80 66.08
C GLU A 245 -7.38 -8.49 66.90
N VAL A 246 -8.34 -7.60 66.67
CA VAL A 246 -8.51 -6.35 67.45
C VAL A 246 -8.98 -6.70 68.86
N GLY A 247 -9.90 -7.65 69.02
CA GLY A 247 -10.30 -8.14 70.33
C GLY A 247 -9.20 -8.90 71.09
N GLN A 248 -8.26 -9.54 70.39
CA GLN A 248 -7.06 -10.10 71.03
C GLN A 248 -6.17 -8.99 71.60
N ILE A 249 -5.99 -7.88 70.87
CA ILE A 249 -5.27 -6.70 71.38
C ILE A 249 -6.02 -6.09 72.56
N GLY A 250 -7.35 -5.98 72.49
CA GLY A 250 -8.19 -5.49 73.61
C GLY A 250 -8.08 -6.35 74.87
N ARG A 251 -8.11 -7.69 74.75
CA ARG A 251 -7.92 -8.62 75.88
C ARG A 251 -6.49 -8.64 76.40
N ALA A 252 -5.49 -8.52 75.53
CA ALA A 252 -4.10 -8.37 75.95
C ALA A 252 -3.90 -7.06 76.72
N LEU A 253 -4.51 -5.97 76.27
CA LEU A 253 -4.52 -4.69 76.98
C LEU A 253 -5.29 -4.80 78.32
N ALA A 254 -6.35 -5.59 78.40
CA ALA A 254 -7.08 -5.88 79.63
C ALA A 254 -6.26 -6.71 80.62
N SER A 255 -5.54 -7.72 80.13
CA SER A 255 -4.56 -8.48 80.92
C SER A 255 -3.40 -7.61 81.39
N ILE A 256 -2.98 -6.61 80.62
CA ILE A 256 -2.00 -5.59 81.05
C ILE A 256 -2.60 -4.67 82.11
N LYS A 257 -3.84 -4.20 81.93
CA LYS A 257 -4.58 -3.42 82.95
C LYS A 257 -4.71 -4.17 84.28
N GLU A 258 -4.98 -5.47 84.21
CA GLU A 258 -5.11 -6.36 85.37
C GLU A 258 -3.74 -6.75 85.98
N GLY A 259 -2.71 -6.90 85.14
CA GLY A 259 -1.32 -7.13 85.55
C GLY A 259 -0.66 -5.91 86.20
N VAL A 260 -1.07 -4.70 85.81
CA VAL A 260 -0.69 -3.43 86.46
C VAL A 260 -1.41 -3.28 87.82
N ALA A 261 -2.59 -3.88 87.99
CA ALA A 261 -3.33 -3.87 89.26
C ALA A 261 -2.86 -4.93 90.28
N GLN A 262 -2.03 -5.91 89.87
CA GLN A 262 -1.69 -7.06 90.72
C GLN A 262 -0.19 -7.43 90.74
N ARG A 263 0.72 -6.45 90.87
CA ARG A 263 2.11 -6.72 91.27
C ARG A 263 2.61 -5.82 92.39
N SER A 264 2.45 -6.34 93.59
CA SER A 264 3.09 -5.91 94.83
C SER A 264 4.62 -6.07 94.74
N ARG A 265 5.28 -4.92 94.87
CA ARG A 265 6.64 -4.64 95.35
C ARG A 265 7.36 -5.81 96.03
N ALA A 266 8.46 -6.26 95.42
CA ALA A 266 9.76 -6.59 96.07
C ALA A 266 10.73 -7.40 95.19
N GLU A 267 10.29 -7.93 94.04
CA GLU A 267 11.19 -8.56 93.04
C GLU A 267 11.17 -7.81 91.68
N GLY A 268 10.25 -6.86 91.55
CA GLY A 268 10.08 -6.01 90.38
C GLY A 268 11.02 -4.80 90.33
N GLU A 269 11.70 -4.38 91.40
CA GLU A 269 12.51 -3.14 91.33
C GLU A 269 13.79 -3.32 90.47
N ARG A 270 14.44 -4.49 90.52
CA ARG A 270 15.59 -4.79 89.65
C ARG A 270 15.16 -5.15 88.22
N GLN A 271 14.09 -5.93 88.07
CA GLN A 271 13.56 -6.29 86.75
C GLN A 271 12.90 -5.11 86.04
N MET A 272 12.20 -4.20 86.76
CA MET A 272 11.64 -2.99 86.17
C MET A 272 12.69 -1.93 85.88
N ALA A 273 13.77 -1.81 86.66
CA ALA A 273 14.88 -0.92 86.30
C ALA A 273 15.57 -1.39 84.99
N VAL A 274 15.86 -2.69 84.86
CA VAL A 274 16.40 -3.28 83.62
C VAL A 274 15.40 -3.16 82.47
N GLN A 275 14.13 -3.44 82.70
CA GLN A 275 13.08 -3.33 81.68
C GLN A 275 12.82 -1.88 81.26
N GLN A 276 12.86 -0.91 82.18
CA GLN A 276 12.77 0.53 81.86
C GLN A 276 13.99 1.01 81.08
N GLN A 277 15.19 0.49 81.37
CA GLN A 277 16.39 0.81 80.60
C GLN A 277 16.30 0.27 79.17
N VAL A 278 15.94 -1.01 79.00
CA VAL A 278 15.76 -1.64 77.68
C VAL A 278 14.65 -0.95 76.88
N VAL A 279 13.47 -0.75 77.47
CA VAL A 279 12.33 -0.07 76.81
C VAL A 279 12.65 1.39 76.53
N GLY A 280 13.37 2.08 77.42
CA GLY A 280 13.79 3.47 77.23
C GLY A 280 14.82 3.63 76.10
N ALA A 281 15.80 2.72 76.01
CA ALA A 281 16.78 2.71 74.93
C ALA A 281 16.16 2.32 73.59
N LEU A 282 15.29 1.29 73.57
CA LEU A 282 14.54 0.90 72.38
C LEU A 282 13.56 2.00 71.95
N GLY A 283 12.92 2.68 72.91
CA GLY A 283 12.03 3.82 72.66
C GLY A 283 12.76 5.02 72.06
N LYS A 284 13.99 5.30 72.49
CA LYS A 284 14.87 6.30 71.86
C LYS A 284 15.28 5.89 70.44
N GLY A 285 15.64 4.62 70.24
CA GLY A 285 15.95 4.08 68.91
C GLY A 285 14.74 4.15 67.95
N LEU A 286 13.55 3.76 68.43
CA LEU A 286 12.30 3.85 67.67
C LEU A 286 11.90 5.31 67.39
N ALA A 287 12.17 6.23 68.30
CA ALA A 287 11.98 7.66 68.07
C ALA A 287 12.93 8.19 66.98
N ALA A 288 14.19 7.75 66.98
CA ALA A 288 15.15 8.08 65.93
C ALA A 288 14.73 7.51 64.56
N LEU A 289 14.23 6.26 64.53
CA LEU A 289 13.66 5.64 63.33
C LEU A 289 12.41 6.39 62.83
N LYS A 290 11.53 6.83 63.74
CA LYS A 290 10.35 7.65 63.42
C LYS A 290 10.73 8.96 62.74
N ASP A 291 11.87 9.53 63.13
CA ASP A 291 12.42 10.76 62.55
C ASP A 291 13.35 10.47 61.33
N GLY A 292 13.34 9.23 60.81
CA GLY A 292 14.08 8.83 59.61
C GLY A 292 15.56 8.54 59.82
N ARG A 293 16.10 8.55 61.05
CA ARG A 293 17.53 8.34 61.31
C ARG A 293 17.88 6.86 61.38
N LEU A 294 18.30 6.31 60.24
CA LEU A 294 18.73 4.91 60.13
C LEU A 294 20.18 4.70 60.59
N THR A 295 20.93 5.79 60.77
CA THR A 295 22.29 5.81 61.37
C THR A 295 22.30 5.67 62.89
N ALA A 296 21.14 5.71 63.55
CA ALA A 296 21.04 5.58 64.99
C ALA A 296 21.38 4.15 65.44
N SER A 297 22.18 4.01 66.50
CA SER A 297 22.50 2.71 67.11
C SER A 297 22.27 2.74 68.62
N ILE A 298 21.95 1.57 69.17
CA ILE A 298 21.93 1.36 70.62
C ILE A 298 23.30 0.80 71.02
N ASP A 299 24.15 1.67 71.56
CA ASP A 299 25.53 1.33 71.92
C ASP A 299 25.65 0.72 73.33
N GLN A 300 24.66 0.95 74.20
CA GLN A 300 24.66 0.38 75.55
C GLN A 300 24.24 -1.10 75.53
N PRO A 301 25.07 -2.03 76.03
CA PRO A 301 24.71 -3.45 76.13
C PRO A 301 23.50 -3.66 77.04
N PHE A 302 22.58 -4.52 76.61
CA PHE A 302 21.42 -4.91 77.39
C PHE A 302 21.73 -6.12 78.27
N PRO A 303 21.16 -6.22 79.49
CA PRO A 303 21.44 -7.35 80.38
C PRO A 303 20.77 -8.65 79.93
N GLY A 304 21.51 -9.77 79.99
CA GLY A 304 20.97 -11.11 79.83
C GLY A 304 20.34 -11.36 78.46
N ASP A 305 19.16 -11.98 78.44
CA ASP A 305 18.47 -12.37 77.21
C ASP A 305 18.03 -11.16 76.33
N TYR A 306 18.08 -9.92 76.85
CA TYR A 306 17.74 -8.71 76.09
C TYR A 306 18.85 -8.24 75.14
N GLU A 307 20.10 -8.70 75.27
CA GLU A 307 21.20 -8.29 74.37
C GLU A 307 20.89 -8.60 72.90
N ARG A 308 20.28 -9.74 72.63
CA ARG A 308 19.83 -10.11 71.29
C ARG A 308 18.83 -9.11 70.69
N LEU A 309 17.99 -8.49 71.51
CA LEU A 309 17.04 -7.47 71.05
C LEU A 309 17.76 -6.19 70.60
N ARG A 310 18.89 -5.85 71.23
CA ARG A 310 19.73 -4.71 70.82
C ARG A 310 20.40 -4.99 69.48
N GLU A 311 20.97 -6.19 69.33
CA GLU A 311 21.59 -6.66 68.08
C GLU A 311 20.58 -6.70 66.94
N ASP A 312 19.44 -7.39 67.12
CA ASP A 312 18.38 -7.49 66.12
C ASP A 312 17.84 -6.10 65.71
N PHE A 313 17.74 -5.15 66.66
CA PHE A 313 17.33 -3.77 66.36
C PHE A 313 18.37 -3.01 65.51
N ASN A 314 19.65 -3.08 65.90
CA ASN A 314 20.73 -2.41 65.18
C ASN A 314 20.93 -3.03 63.77
N ASP A 315 20.84 -4.36 63.66
CA ASP A 315 20.94 -5.08 62.39
C ASP A 315 19.77 -4.73 61.45
N ALA A 316 18.56 -4.56 62.00
CA ALA A 316 17.40 -4.11 61.23
C ALA A 316 17.57 -2.67 60.71
N LEU A 317 18.13 -1.76 61.51
CA LEU A 317 18.44 -0.40 61.07
C LEU A 317 19.55 -0.37 60.00
N SER A 318 20.62 -1.13 60.19
CA SER A 318 21.70 -1.27 59.19
C SER A 318 21.16 -1.82 57.87
N SER A 319 20.36 -2.89 57.92
CA SER A 319 19.75 -3.50 56.73
C SER A 319 18.82 -2.51 56.02
N MET A 320 18.04 -1.72 56.76
CA MET A 320 17.19 -0.68 56.18
C MET A 320 18.01 0.44 55.54
N ALA A 321 19.11 0.86 56.17
CA ALA A 321 20.02 1.86 55.61
C ALA A 321 20.70 1.37 54.31
N ASP A 322 21.13 0.10 54.27
CA ASP A 322 21.67 -0.54 53.06
C ASP A 322 20.62 -0.60 51.93
N LEU A 323 19.37 -0.94 52.25
CA LEU A 323 18.28 -0.96 51.27
C LEU A 323 18.00 0.45 50.71
N MET A 324 17.94 1.48 51.56
CA MET A 324 17.72 2.87 51.11
C MET A 324 18.88 3.39 50.25
N ARG A 325 20.12 3.00 50.57
CA ARG A 325 21.28 3.29 49.71
C ARG A 325 21.16 2.62 48.34
N GLN A 326 20.74 1.35 48.29
CA GLN A 326 20.48 0.64 47.02
C GLN A 326 19.37 1.30 46.21
N VAL A 327 18.28 1.74 46.85
CA VAL A 327 17.19 2.48 46.19
C VAL A 327 17.69 3.80 45.62
N THR A 328 18.53 4.54 46.36
CA THR A 328 19.13 5.80 45.87
C THR A 328 20.01 5.57 44.65
N ALA A 329 20.86 4.54 44.68
CA ALA A 329 21.71 4.17 43.55
C ALA A 329 20.88 3.76 42.32
N ALA A 330 19.81 2.98 42.53
CA ALA A 330 18.88 2.60 41.47
C ALA A 330 18.15 3.82 40.88
N ALA A 331 17.71 4.77 41.71
CA ALA A 331 17.10 6.02 41.26
C ALA A 331 18.05 6.85 40.40
N GLN A 332 19.32 6.99 40.81
CA GLN A 332 20.34 7.70 40.02
C GLN A 332 20.62 7.02 38.68
N ALA A 333 20.66 5.68 38.65
CA ALA A 333 20.82 4.90 37.42
C ALA A 333 19.63 5.12 36.46
N VAL A 334 18.38 5.07 36.97
CA VAL A 334 17.17 5.33 36.18
C VAL A 334 17.18 6.75 35.62
N ARG A 335 17.53 7.76 36.43
CA ARG A 335 17.62 9.15 35.97
C ARG A 335 18.66 9.34 34.87
N SER A 336 19.82 8.69 35.00
CA SER A 336 20.89 8.75 34.00
C SER A 336 20.45 8.08 32.69
N GLY A 337 19.88 6.88 32.77
CA GLY A 337 19.33 6.17 31.61
C GLY A 337 18.19 6.94 30.93
N ALA A 338 17.32 7.61 31.69
CA ALA A 338 16.30 8.50 31.13
C ALA A 338 16.91 9.70 30.38
N GLY A 339 18.02 10.26 30.90
CA GLY A 339 18.78 11.31 30.21
C GLY A 339 19.38 10.84 28.87
N GLU A 340 19.96 9.64 28.86
CA GLU A 340 20.49 9.01 27.64
C GLU A 340 19.39 8.76 26.61
N ILE A 341 18.25 8.21 27.03
CA ILE A 341 17.08 7.99 26.15
C ILE A 341 16.58 9.33 25.59
N SER A 342 16.50 10.39 26.40
CA SER A 342 16.07 11.71 25.93
C SER A 342 17.04 12.30 24.90
N SER A 343 18.35 12.10 25.07
CA SER A 343 19.35 12.55 24.10
C SER A 343 19.26 11.76 22.80
N ALA A 344 19.10 10.44 22.87
CA ALA A 344 18.93 9.58 21.71
C ALA A 344 17.64 9.89 20.93
N ALA A 345 16.55 10.18 21.64
CA ALA A 345 15.29 10.61 21.03
C ALA A 345 15.45 11.95 20.30
N SER A 346 16.22 12.90 20.85
CA SER A 346 16.50 14.18 20.19
C SER A 346 17.35 14.03 18.93
N ASP A 347 18.33 13.11 18.92
CA ASP A 347 19.10 12.79 17.71
C ASP A 347 18.22 12.14 16.64
N LEU A 348 17.38 11.18 17.05
CA LEU A 348 16.43 10.53 16.16
C LEU A 348 15.43 11.55 15.58
N ALA A 349 15.00 12.54 16.36
CA ALA A 349 14.14 13.64 15.89
C ALA A 349 14.79 14.40 14.74
N ALA A 350 16.02 14.88 14.94
CA ALA A 350 16.75 15.65 13.93
C ALA A 350 16.99 14.84 12.64
N ARG A 351 17.30 13.54 12.77
CA ARG A 351 17.44 12.64 11.64
C ARG A 351 16.12 12.40 10.92
N THR A 352 15.02 12.26 11.65
CA THR A 352 13.66 12.07 11.09
C THR A 352 13.22 13.31 10.32
N GLU A 353 13.50 14.52 10.83
CA GLU A 353 13.23 15.78 10.12
C GLU A 353 14.06 15.91 8.84
N SER A 354 15.37 15.61 8.89
CA SER A 354 16.21 15.61 7.69
C SER A 354 15.74 14.58 6.66
N GLN A 355 15.30 13.41 7.12
CA GLN A 355 14.79 12.35 6.24
C GLN A 355 13.46 12.75 5.60
N ALA A 356 12.57 13.42 6.33
CA ALA A 356 11.33 13.97 5.77
C ALA A 356 11.62 14.97 4.64
N ALA A 357 12.56 15.89 4.84
CA ALA A 357 12.97 16.84 3.80
C ALA A 357 13.53 16.14 2.54
N SER A 358 14.38 15.13 2.71
CA SER A 358 14.92 14.36 1.59
C SER A 358 13.84 13.53 0.87
N LEU A 359 12.81 13.05 1.60
CA LEU A 359 11.68 12.33 1.01
C LEU A 359 10.78 13.26 0.19
N GLU A 360 10.53 14.50 0.65
CA GLU A 360 9.78 15.49 -0.13
C GLU A 360 10.46 15.82 -1.46
N GLU A 361 11.78 16.03 -1.45
CA GLU A 361 12.57 16.28 -2.66
C GLU A 361 12.54 15.06 -3.60
N SER A 362 12.71 13.85 -3.04
CA SER A 362 12.64 12.60 -3.80
C SER A 362 11.26 12.39 -4.44
N ALA A 363 10.19 12.65 -3.70
CA ALA A 363 8.82 12.56 -4.21
C ALA A 363 8.55 13.58 -5.33
N ALA A 364 9.11 14.79 -5.23
CA ALA A 364 9.04 15.77 -6.30
C ALA A 364 9.76 15.29 -7.57
N ALA A 365 10.99 14.76 -7.42
CA ALA A 365 11.75 14.21 -8.55
C ALA A 365 11.05 13.01 -9.21
N VAL A 366 10.46 12.12 -8.42
CA VAL A 366 9.67 10.97 -8.93
C VAL A 366 8.46 11.43 -9.75
N ARG A 367 7.74 12.47 -9.31
CA ARG A 367 6.62 13.06 -10.07
C ARG A 367 7.09 13.68 -11.38
N GLU A 368 8.19 14.43 -11.35
CA GLU A 368 8.78 15.03 -12.55
C GLU A 368 9.23 13.96 -13.56
N LEU A 369 9.92 12.92 -13.10
CA LEU A 369 10.33 11.78 -13.93
C LEU A 369 9.13 11.04 -14.53
N THR A 370 8.06 10.85 -13.75
CA THR A 370 6.81 10.25 -14.24
C THR A 370 6.20 11.07 -15.36
N GLN A 371 6.14 12.41 -15.18
CA GLN A 371 5.64 13.31 -16.20
C GLN A 371 6.52 13.28 -17.46
N SER A 372 7.84 13.30 -17.29
CA SER A 372 8.80 13.23 -18.40
C SER A 372 8.68 11.92 -19.19
N ALA A 373 8.53 10.78 -18.51
CA ALA A 373 8.34 9.48 -19.15
C ALA A 373 7.03 9.43 -19.96
N ARG A 374 5.93 9.95 -19.40
CA ARG A 374 4.64 10.07 -20.11
C ARG A 374 4.73 10.99 -21.32
N SER A 375 5.37 12.15 -21.17
CA SER A 375 5.60 13.09 -22.27
C SER A 375 6.43 12.45 -23.38
N THR A 376 7.48 11.70 -23.03
CA THR A 376 8.34 11.01 -24.00
C THR A 376 7.55 9.95 -24.77
N ALA A 377 6.70 9.18 -24.08
CA ALA A 377 5.83 8.20 -24.73
C ALA A 377 4.84 8.86 -25.71
N GLN A 378 4.25 10.00 -25.33
CA GLN A 378 3.36 10.76 -26.21
C GLN A 378 4.11 11.32 -27.43
N THR A 379 5.26 11.97 -27.22
CA THR A 379 6.08 12.50 -28.32
C THR A 379 6.55 11.38 -29.26
N ALA A 380 6.84 10.19 -28.73
CA ALA A 380 7.14 9.02 -29.55
C ALA A 380 5.92 8.61 -30.39
N ASP A 381 4.71 8.57 -29.82
CA ASP A 381 3.50 8.27 -30.59
C ASP A 381 3.24 9.30 -31.71
N GLU A 382 3.45 10.60 -31.45
CA GLU A 382 3.36 11.68 -32.45
C GLU A 382 4.43 11.53 -33.55
N ALA A 383 5.68 11.25 -33.17
CA ALA A 383 6.78 11.03 -34.12
C ALA A 383 6.52 9.81 -35.03
N ARG A 384 5.92 8.73 -34.49
CA ARG A 384 5.52 7.56 -35.26
C ARG A 384 4.48 7.90 -36.32
N GLN A 385 3.49 8.72 -35.97
CA GLN A 385 2.47 9.16 -36.93
C GLN A 385 3.11 9.94 -38.07
N LEU A 386 3.98 10.91 -37.75
CA LEU A 386 4.68 11.72 -38.75
C LEU A 386 5.57 10.87 -39.66
N ALA A 387 6.24 9.85 -39.11
CA ALA A 387 7.01 8.89 -39.88
C ALA A 387 6.11 8.10 -40.84
N GLY A 388 4.93 7.64 -40.39
CA GLY A 388 3.95 6.98 -41.25
C GLY A 388 3.46 7.86 -42.41
N GLU A 389 3.21 9.15 -42.16
CA GLU A 389 2.82 10.12 -43.20
C GLU A 389 3.94 10.37 -44.22
N ALA A 390 5.19 10.49 -43.75
CA ALA A 390 6.36 10.63 -44.61
C ALA A 390 6.59 9.37 -45.47
N GLN A 391 6.43 8.18 -44.89
CA GLN A 391 6.52 6.91 -45.61
C GLN A 391 5.43 6.81 -46.69
N GLY A 392 4.19 7.17 -46.36
CA GLY A 392 3.09 7.22 -47.33
C GLY A 392 3.38 8.16 -48.49
N SER A 393 3.88 9.37 -48.19
CA SER A 393 4.25 10.37 -49.20
C SER A 393 5.39 9.89 -50.11
N ALA A 394 6.41 9.26 -49.54
CA ALA A 394 7.53 8.69 -50.30
C ALA A 394 7.06 7.54 -51.21
N LYS A 395 6.15 6.69 -50.74
CA LYS A 395 5.55 5.61 -51.54
C LYS A 395 4.76 6.16 -52.72
N THR A 396 3.85 7.13 -52.49
CA THR A 396 3.10 7.79 -53.56
C THR A 396 4.02 8.49 -54.56
N SER A 397 5.09 9.15 -54.09
CA SER A 397 6.09 9.76 -54.98
C SER A 397 6.82 8.70 -55.82
N GLY A 398 7.11 7.53 -55.23
CA GLY A 398 7.71 6.39 -55.94
C GLY A 398 6.81 5.87 -57.06
N ASP A 399 5.51 5.76 -56.81
CA ASP A 399 4.52 5.36 -57.82
C ASP A 399 4.45 6.38 -58.97
N VAL A 400 4.49 7.69 -58.67
CA VAL A 400 4.55 8.76 -59.69
C VAL A 400 5.83 8.66 -60.53
N MET A 401 6.99 8.39 -59.90
CA MET A 401 8.24 8.18 -60.64
C MET A 401 8.17 6.95 -61.55
N ALA A 402 7.54 5.86 -61.11
CA ALA A 402 7.34 4.67 -61.95
C ALA A 402 6.49 4.98 -63.19
N HIS A 403 5.40 5.75 -63.05
CA HIS A 403 4.62 6.23 -64.18
C HIS A 403 5.41 7.16 -65.10
N ALA A 404 6.30 8.01 -64.55
CA ALA A 404 7.16 8.87 -65.35
C ALA A 404 8.18 8.08 -66.18
N VAL A 405 8.75 6.99 -65.64
CA VAL A 405 9.61 6.07 -66.40
C VAL A 405 8.83 5.42 -67.55
N GLU A 406 7.61 4.97 -67.30
CA GLU A 406 6.76 4.39 -68.34
C GLU A 406 6.46 5.39 -69.47
N ALA A 407 6.10 6.63 -69.13
CA ALA A 407 5.88 7.70 -70.10
C ALA A 407 7.14 8.01 -70.93
N MET A 408 8.32 8.06 -70.30
CA MET A 408 9.58 8.30 -71.00
C MET A 408 9.94 7.13 -71.94
N ASN A 409 9.68 5.89 -71.55
CA ASN A 409 9.86 4.73 -72.43
C ASN A 409 8.93 4.80 -73.65
N GLN A 410 7.68 5.24 -73.49
CA GLN A 410 6.77 5.48 -74.61
C GLN A 410 7.28 6.59 -75.55
N ILE A 411 7.84 7.67 -75.00
CA ILE A 411 8.47 8.75 -75.79
C ILE A 411 9.70 8.23 -76.55
N ALA A 412 10.52 7.39 -75.92
CA ALA A 412 11.69 6.76 -76.55
C ALA A 412 11.26 5.86 -77.73
N GLU A 413 10.21 5.07 -77.55
CA GLU A 413 9.65 4.25 -78.61
C GLU A 413 9.07 5.10 -79.76
N SER A 414 8.31 6.15 -79.44
CA SER A 414 7.78 7.08 -80.44
C SER A 414 8.89 7.76 -81.25
N SER A 415 9.97 8.18 -80.57
CA SER A 415 11.14 8.79 -81.23
C SER A 415 11.83 7.82 -82.18
N ARG A 416 11.96 6.54 -81.81
CA ARG A 416 12.50 5.50 -82.69
C ARG A 416 11.63 5.28 -83.92
N LYS A 417 10.31 5.19 -83.76
CA LYS A 417 9.35 5.09 -84.89
C LYS A 417 9.43 6.32 -85.80
N MET A 418 9.55 7.53 -85.23
CA MET A 418 9.78 8.74 -86.03
C MET A 418 11.09 8.67 -86.81
N GLY A 419 12.17 8.16 -86.21
CA GLY A 419 13.45 7.95 -86.90
C GLY A 419 13.32 7.00 -88.10
N GLU A 420 12.57 5.91 -87.97
CA GLU A 420 12.30 4.97 -89.07
C GLU A 420 11.51 5.64 -90.22
N ILE A 421 10.49 6.45 -89.89
CA ILE A 421 9.70 7.20 -90.87
C ILE A 421 10.57 8.22 -91.61
N VAL A 422 11.42 8.95 -90.88
CA VAL A 422 12.30 9.97 -91.48
C VAL A 422 13.36 9.32 -92.37
N GLY A 423 13.90 8.16 -91.97
CA GLY A 423 14.80 7.37 -92.83
C GLY A 423 14.12 6.89 -94.11
N LEU A 424 12.84 6.50 -94.04
CA LEU A 424 12.04 6.19 -95.22
C LEU A 424 11.87 7.43 -96.13
N ILE A 425 11.60 8.61 -95.56
CA ILE A 425 11.48 9.87 -96.32
C ILE A 425 12.79 10.22 -97.02
N GLU A 426 13.94 10.07 -96.36
CA GLU A 426 15.26 10.26 -96.97
C GLU A 426 15.46 9.28 -98.15
N GLY A 427 15.08 8.01 -97.96
CA GLY A 427 15.09 7.00 -99.02
C GLY A 427 14.22 7.38 -100.23
N ILE A 428 13.01 7.89 -100.00
CA ILE A 428 12.10 8.38 -101.04
C ILE A 428 12.70 9.60 -101.76
N ALA A 429 13.29 10.53 -101.01
CA ALA A 429 13.96 11.70 -101.57
C ALA A 429 15.14 11.29 -102.47
N PHE A 430 15.95 10.32 -102.04
CA PHE A 430 17.04 9.77 -102.84
C PHE A 430 16.55 9.10 -104.13
N GLN A 431 15.51 8.27 -104.06
CA GLN A 431 14.89 7.67 -105.24
C GLN A 431 14.31 8.71 -106.20
N THR A 432 13.67 9.75 -105.66
CA THR A 432 13.11 10.85 -106.45
C THR A 432 14.21 11.66 -107.16
N ASN A 433 15.33 11.89 -106.49
CA ASN A 433 16.51 12.54 -107.06
C ASN A 433 17.10 11.72 -108.23
N LEU A 434 17.18 10.38 -108.09
CA LEU A 434 17.61 9.49 -109.18
C LEU A 434 16.63 9.44 -110.35
N LEU A 435 15.32 9.39 -110.08
CA LEU A 435 14.27 9.45 -111.11
C LEU A 435 14.32 10.78 -111.88
N ALA A 436 14.48 11.89 -111.17
CA ALA A 436 14.61 13.22 -111.75
C ALA A 436 15.88 13.35 -112.59
N LEU A 437 17.00 12.77 -112.14
CA LEU A 437 18.24 12.69 -112.92
C LEU A 437 18.02 11.92 -114.23
N ASN A 438 17.42 10.72 -114.16
CA ASN A 438 17.12 9.91 -115.34
C ASN A 438 16.17 10.64 -116.31
N ALA A 439 15.14 11.31 -115.80
CA ALA A 439 14.22 12.12 -116.59
C ALA A 439 14.94 13.32 -117.25
N GLY A 440 15.86 13.97 -116.54
CA GLY A 440 16.68 15.05 -117.07
C GLY A 440 17.62 14.60 -118.20
N VAL A 441 18.20 13.40 -118.07
CA VAL A 441 19.03 12.78 -119.13
C VAL A 441 18.19 12.48 -120.37
N GLU A 442 17.01 11.88 -120.21
CA GLU A 442 16.15 11.54 -121.35
C GLU A 442 15.55 12.80 -122.00
N ALA A 443 15.27 13.85 -121.22
CA ALA A 443 14.87 15.15 -121.73
C ALA A 443 15.99 15.83 -122.55
N ALA A 444 17.25 15.71 -122.12
CA ALA A 444 18.41 16.17 -122.90
C ALA A 444 18.58 15.38 -124.21
N ARG A 445 18.27 14.08 -124.18
CA ARG A 445 18.31 13.18 -125.35
C ARG A 445 17.25 13.51 -126.39
N ALA A 446 16.10 14.04 -125.97
CA ALA A 446 14.99 14.47 -126.84
C ALA A 446 15.20 15.83 -127.53
N GLY A 447 16.30 16.55 -127.24
CA GLY A 447 16.65 17.82 -127.90
C GLY A 447 15.66 18.95 -127.64
N GLU A 448 15.28 19.72 -128.69
CA GLU A 448 14.37 20.87 -128.57
C GLU A 448 12.99 20.50 -128.01
N ALA A 449 12.48 19.30 -128.28
CA ALA A 449 11.18 18.83 -127.79
C ALA A 449 11.18 18.54 -126.27
N GLY A 450 12.35 18.32 -125.66
CA GLY A 450 12.51 17.96 -124.25
C GLY A 450 12.77 19.12 -123.29
N LYS A 451 12.94 20.36 -123.77
CA LYS A 451 13.33 21.52 -122.94
C LYS A 451 12.41 21.77 -121.74
N GLY A 452 11.09 21.66 -121.92
CA GLY A 452 10.12 21.82 -120.83
C GLY A 452 10.25 20.72 -119.77
N PHE A 453 10.46 19.47 -120.18
CA PHE A 453 10.68 18.35 -119.27
C PHE A 453 12.01 18.45 -118.53
N ALA A 454 13.06 18.99 -119.16
CA ALA A 454 14.36 19.20 -118.51
C ALA A 454 14.30 20.21 -117.35
N VAL A 455 13.50 21.28 -117.49
CA VAL A 455 13.28 22.25 -116.40
C VAL A 455 12.54 21.60 -115.24
N VAL A 456 11.45 20.87 -115.52
CA VAL A 456 10.70 20.14 -114.49
C VAL A 456 11.58 19.11 -113.78
N ALA A 457 12.40 18.35 -114.53
CA ALA A 457 13.34 17.38 -113.96
C ALA A 457 14.36 18.06 -113.03
N THR A 458 14.87 19.25 -113.39
CA THR A 458 15.81 20.00 -112.55
C THR A 458 15.15 20.50 -111.26
N GLU A 459 13.90 20.99 -111.34
CA GLU A 459 13.14 21.47 -110.19
C GLU A 459 12.76 20.31 -109.23
N VAL A 460 12.31 19.17 -109.77
CA VAL A 460 12.03 17.96 -108.99
C VAL A 460 13.30 17.46 -108.31
N ARG A 461 14.44 17.54 -109.00
CA ARG A 461 15.75 17.18 -108.41
C ARG A 461 16.13 18.11 -107.25
N ALA A 462 15.98 19.42 -107.42
CA ALA A 462 16.25 20.40 -106.37
C ALA A 462 15.32 20.22 -105.16
N LEU A 463 14.04 19.91 -105.39
CA LEU A 463 13.08 19.58 -104.33
C LEU A 463 13.47 18.29 -103.60
N ALA A 464 13.86 17.25 -104.33
CA ALA A 464 14.32 15.99 -103.75
C ALA A 464 15.57 16.18 -102.87
N GLN A 465 16.54 16.98 -103.33
CA GLN A 465 17.73 17.34 -102.55
C GLN A 465 17.34 18.08 -101.24
N ARG A 466 16.47 19.09 -101.34
CA ARG A 466 15.95 19.82 -100.16
C ARG A 466 15.22 18.92 -99.18
N SER A 467 14.43 17.96 -99.67
CA SER A 467 13.73 17.00 -98.82
C SER A 467 14.70 16.06 -98.11
N ALA A 468 15.79 15.63 -98.77
CA ALA A 468 16.83 14.82 -98.14
C ALA A 468 17.58 15.61 -97.05
N ASP A 469 17.95 16.86 -97.32
CA ASP A 469 18.60 17.73 -96.33
C ASP A 469 17.70 17.96 -95.11
N ALA A 470 16.41 18.25 -95.33
CA ALA A 470 15.44 18.41 -94.24
C ALA A 470 15.24 17.11 -93.44
N ALA A 471 15.17 15.95 -94.11
CA ALA A 471 15.08 14.66 -93.42
C ALA A 471 16.32 14.38 -92.56
N LYS A 472 17.51 14.74 -93.05
CA LYS A 472 18.75 14.62 -92.29
C LYS A 472 18.77 15.52 -91.05
N ASP A 473 18.31 16.76 -91.17
CA ASP A 473 18.19 17.68 -90.02
C ASP A 473 17.20 17.14 -88.97
N ILE A 474 16.04 16.65 -89.40
CA ILE A 474 15.05 16.01 -88.50
C ILE A 474 15.66 14.77 -87.83
N THR A 475 16.43 13.97 -88.55
CA THR A 475 17.14 12.80 -87.99
C THR A 475 18.09 13.20 -86.88
N GLY A 476 18.85 14.30 -87.06
CA GLY A 476 19.71 14.85 -86.02
C GLY A 476 18.95 15.27 -84.77
N ILE A 477 17.79 15.94 -84.93
CA ILE A 477 16.92 16.33 -83.81
C ILE A 477 16.38 15.08 -83.09
N ILE A 478 15.88 14.08 -83.80
CA ILE A 478 15.36 12.83 -83.21
C ILE A 478 16.44 12.09 -82.42
N GLN A 479 17.66 11.99 -82.95
CA GLN A 479 18.79 11.38 -82.24
C GLN A 479 19.18 12.17 -80.99
N SER A 480 19.11 13.50 -81.02
CA SER A 480 19.32 14.33 -79.84
C SER A 480 18.24 14.08 -78.80
N SER A 481 16.95 14.16 -79.18
CA SER A 481 15.82 13.89 -78.28
C SER A 481 15.89 12.48 -77.68
N GLY A 482 16.33 11.48 -78.46
CA GLY A 482 16.52 10.12 -77.95
C GLY A 482 17.57 10.04 -76.83
N ARG A 483 18.70 10.77 -76.96
CA ARG A 483 19.71 10.87 -75.89
C ARG A 483 19.16 11.57 -74.65
N ASP A 484 18.41 12.66 -74.83
CA ASP A 484 17.81 13.41 -73.73
C ASP A 484 16.80 12.55 -72.95
N VAL A 485 16.00 11.73 -73.64
CA VAL A 485 15.07 10.78 -73.00
C VAL A 485 15.81 9.71 -72.19
N VAL A 486 16.89 9.12 -72.73
CA VAL A 486 17.70 8.13 -72.00
C VAL A 486 18.29 8.74 -70.72
N GLN A 487 18.81 9.96 -70.81
CA GLN A 487 19.31 10.70 -69.64
C GLN A 487 18.18 10.98 -68.64
N GLY A 488 17.00 11.39 -69.12
CA GLY A 488 15.83 11.61 -68.28
C GLY A 488 15.38 10.36 -67.52
N VAL A 489 15.30 9.21 -68.19
CA VAL A 489 14.99 7.92 -67.54
C VAL A 489 16.01 7.62 -66.44
N ALA A 490 17.30 7.81 -66.69
CA ALA A 490 18.34 7.56 -65.69
C ALA A 490 18.18 8.43 -64.43
N MET A 491 17.85 9.72 -64.59
CA MET A 491 17.60 10.63 -63.46
C MET A 491 16.35 10.25 -62.67
N ILE A 492 15.27 9.85 -63.35
CA ILE A 492 14.04 9.38 -62.70
C ILE A 492 14.31 8.09 -61.93
N SER A 493 15.03 7.13 -62.51
CA SER A 493 15.41 5.88 -61.82
C SER A 493 16.28 6.14 -60.58
N GLN A 494 17.21 7.10 -60.63
CA GLN A 494 17.97 7.51 -59.45
C GLN A 494 17.07 8.12 -58.36
N THR A 495 16.10 8.94 -58.76
CA THR A 495 15.11 9.54 -57.84
C THR A 495 14.25 8.46 -57.20
N GLN A 496 13.80 7.47 -57.98
CA GLN A 496 13.03 6.33 -57.49
C GLN A 496 13.82 5.50 -56.46
N ALA A 497 15.12 5.26 -56.71
CA ALA A 497 15.98 4.58 -55.75
C ALA A 497 16.13 5.36 -54.43
N ALA A 498 16.29 6.69 -54.50
CA ALA A 498 16.36 7.54 -53.31
C ALA A 498 15.04 7.53 -52.52
N LEU A 499 13.89 7.54 -53.20
CA LEU A 499 12.58 7.43 -52.54
C LEU A 499 12.40 6.08 -51.84
N ASN A 500 12.83 4.97 -52.46
CA ASN A 500 12.81 3.66 -51.81
C ASN A 500 13.69 3.63 -50.55
N GLN A 501 14.87 4.28 -50.59
CA GLN A 501 15.72 4.39 -49.42
C GLN A 501 15.07 5.22 -48.29
N ILE A 502 14.31 6.27 -48.64
CA ILE A 502 13.50 7.01 -47.67
C ILE A 502 12.45 6.11 -47.05
N VAL A 503 11.72 5.31 -47.84
CA VAL A 503 10.72 4.36 -47.32
C VAL A 503 11.34 3.41 -46.30
N THR A 504 12.48 2.77 -46.62
CA THR A 504 13.19 1.88 -45.68
C THR A 504 13.65 2.62 -44.44
N SER A 505 14.30 3.78 -44.58
CA SER A 505 14.80 4.56 -43.44
C SER A 505 13.67 4.99 -42.50
N THR A 506 12.49 5.27 -43.04
CA THR A 506 11.31 5.70 -42.26
C THR A 506 10.64 4.50 -41.55
N GLN A 507 10.77 3.29 -42.10
CA GLN A 507 10.39 2.05 -41.41
C GLN A 507 11.29 1.80 -40.20
N ASP A 508 12.61 1.87 -40.38
CA ASP A 508 13.57 1.69 -39.28
C ASP A 508 13.36 2.74 -38.18
N LEU A 509 13.08 3.99 -38.58
CA LEU A 509 12.73 5.07 -37.66
C LEU A 509 11.44 4.78 -36.87
N SER A 510 10.42 4.23 -37.53
CA SER A 510 9.17 3.83 -36.88
C SER A 510 9.39 2.71 -35.85
N GLU A 511 10.27 1.76 -36.15
CA GLU A 511 10.65 0.68 -35.22
C GLU A 511 11.38 1.23 -33.99
N MET A 512 12.38 2.09 -34.17
CA MET A 512 13.10 2.75 -33.07
C MET A 512 12.15 3.58 -32.18
N ILE A 513 11.21 4.30 -32.78
CA ILE A 513 10.22 5.07 -32.03
C ILE A 513 9.30 4.13 -31.22
N ASN A 514 8.93 2.98 -31.75
CA ASN A 514 8.14 1.99 -31.02
C ASN A 514 8.90 1.44 -29.81
N HIS A 515 10.21 1.21 -29.95
CA HIS A 515 11.08 0.86 -28.82
C HIS A 515 11.11 1.97 -27.75
N ILE A 516 11.24 3.24 -28.14
CA ILE A 516 11.23 4.39 -27.21
C ILE A 516 9.88 4.46 -26.47
N ALA A 517 8.76 4.33 -27.17
CA ALA A 517 7.43 4.37 -26.58
C ALA A 517 7.24 3.23 -25.56
N THR A 518 7.69 2.02 -25.91
CA THR A 518 7.60 0.84 -25.03
C THR A 518 8.47 1.01 -23.80
N ALA A 519 9.74 1.38 -23.98
CA ALA A 519 10.68 1.64 -22.87
C ALA A 519 10.18 2.75 -21.94
N SER A 520 9.56 3.80 -22.48
CA SER A 520 9.00 4.91 -21.68
C SER A 520 7.79 4.46 -20.85
N ARG A 521 6.94 3.56 -21.39
CA ARG A 521 5.83 2.96 -20.63
C ARG A 521 6.34 2.05 -19.51
N GLU A 522 7.36 1.23 -19.78
CA GLU A 522 8.01 0.38 -18.79
C GLU A 522 8.71 1.21 -17.68
N GLN A 523 9.39 2.29 -18.05
CA GLN A 523 9.96 3.25 -17.09
C GLN A 523 8.87 3.86 -16.23
N SER A 524 7.76 4.32 -16.81
CA SER A 524 6.64 4.86 -16.02
C SER A 524 6.09 3.83 -15.03
N ALA A 525 5.98 2.56 -15.42
CA ALA A 525 5.55 1.50 -14.52
C ALA A 525 6.55 1.27 -13.37
N SER A 526 7.85 1.27 -13.67
CA SER A 526 8.91 1.14 -12.67
C SER A 526 8.94 2.32 -11.71
N ILE A 527 8.74 3.55 -12.20
CA ILE A 527 8.67 4.75 -11.36
C ILE A 527 7.46 4.70 -10.42
N MET A 528 6.31 4.15 -10.84
CA MET A 528 5.17 3.93 -9.94
C MET A 528 5.51 2.97 -8.78
N GLN A 529 6.40 1.99 -8.99
CA GLN A 529 6.88 1.15 -7.89
C GLN A 529 7.76 1.94 -6.92
N VAL A 530 8.61 2.84 -7.44
CA VAL A 530 9.42 3.74 -6.60
C VAL A 530 8.53 4.69 -5.80
N ASP A 531 7.47 5.24 -6.41
CA ASP A 531 6.49 6.09 -5.73
C ASP A 531 5.84 5.39 -4.53
N ALA A 532 5.48 4.11 -4.69
CA ALA A 532 4.95 3.30 -3.59
C ALA A 532 5.96 3.10 -2.46
N VAL A 533 7.25 2.91 -2.78
CA VAL A 533 8.32 2.79 -1.78
C VAL A 533 8.53 4.11 -1.04
N VAL A 534 8.50 5.25 -1.75
CA VAL A 534 8.60 6.59 -1.14
C VAL A 534 7.43 6.84 -0.19
N ALA A 535 6.21 6.45 -0.57
CA ALA A 535 5.04 6.54 0.30
C ALA A 535 5.15 5.67 1.57
N ASP A 536 5.76 4.50 1.48
CA ASP A 536 6.01 3.65 2.65
C ASP A 536 7.11 4.22 3.56
N MET A 537 8.17 4.81 2.97
CA MET A 537 9.19 5.53 3.71
C MET A 537 8.63 6.76 4.43
N ASP A 538 7.69 7.49 3.82
CA ASP A 538 6.99 8.61 4.47
C ASP A 538 6.19 8.12 5.68
N ARG A 539 5.42 7.03 5.54
CA ARG A 539 4.71 6.42 6.68
C ARG A 539 5.65 6.02 7.81
N ASN A 540 6.78 5.38 7.49
CA ASN A 540 7.78 5.00 8.49
C ASN A 540 8.43 6.23 9.15
N THR A 541 8.64 7.30 8.40
CA THR A 541 9.17 8.58 8.92
C THR A 541 8.19 9.22 9.90
N GLN A 542 6.88 9.21 9.59
CA GLN A 542 5.84 9.68 10.51
C GLN A 542 5.73 8.80 11.77
N GLN A 543 5.86 7.48 11.63
CA GLN A 543 5.92 6.57 12.78
C GLN A 543 7.13 6.84 13.66
N ASN A 544 8.30 7.12 13.07
CA ASN A 544 9.49 7.51 13.83
C ASN A 544 9.28 8.82 14.58
N ALA A 545 8.62 9.81 13.98
CA ALA A 545 8.28 11.06 14.64
C ALA A 545 7.37 10.81 15.87
N ALA A 546 6.34 9.98 15.72
CA ALA A 546 5.47 9.59 16.85
C ALA A 546 6.25 8.82 17.94
N LEU A 547 7.16 7.93 17.53
CA LEU A 547 8.01 7.16 18.44
C LEU A 547 8.99 8.06 19.21
N VAL A 548 9.51 9.10 18.57
CA VAL A 548 10.35 10.14 19.21
C VAL A 548 9.55 10.88 20.28
N GLU A 549 8.32 11.30 19.99
CA GLU A 549 7.45 11.96 20.96
C GLU A 549 7.15 11.05 22.16
N GLN A 550 6.77 9.79 21.90
CA GLN A 550 6.49 8.80 22.93
C GLN A 550 7.73 8.49 23.78
N SER A 551 8.90 8.32 23.16
CA SER A 551 10.16 8.03 23.86
C SER A 551 10.59 9.20 24.73
N THR A 552 10.43 10.44 24.23
CA THR A 552 10.71 11.66 24.99
C THR A 552 9.78 11.80 26.19
N ALA A 553 8.48 11.52 26.01
CA ALA A 553 7.51 11.53 27.10
C ALA A 553 7.81 10.46 28.15
N ALA A 554 8.14 9.23 27.73
CA ALA A 554 8.52 8.14 28.61
C ALA A 554 9.80 8.46 29.41
N ALA A 555 10.83 9.00 28.74
CA ALA A 555 12.07 9.42 29.39
C ALA A 555 11.82 10.51 30.45
N ARG A 556 10.98 11.50 30.15
CA ARG A 556 10.59 12.55 31.12
C ARG A 556 9.87 11.95 32.33
N SER A 557 8.94 11.02 32.12
CA SER A 557 8.23 10.34 33.20
C SER A 557 9.18 9.51 34.08
N LEU A 558 10.13 8.78 33.48
CA LEU A 558 11.15 8.02 34.22
C LEU A 558 12.06 8.94 35.03
N ALA A 559 12.50 10.05 34.45
CA ALA A 559 13.30 11.04 35.16
C ALA A 559 12.52 11.66 36.34
N HIS A 560 11.23 11.91 36.16
CA HIS A 560 10.36 12.40 37.22
C HIS A 560 10.20 11.37 38.35
N GLU A 561 9.91 10.10 38.03
CA GLU A 561 9.77 9.03 39.02
C GLU A 561 11.07 8.81 39.80
N ALA A 562 12.21 8.79 39.11
CA ALA A 562 13.52 8.69 39.73
C ALA A 562 13.81 9.87 40.68
N ASN A 563 13.37 11.08 40.33
CA ASN A 563 13.49 12.24 41.20
C ASN A 563 12.59 12.11 42.43
N THR A 564 11.35 11.66 42.26
CA THR A 564 10.42 11.39 43.36
C THR A 564 10.97 10.33 44.32
N MET A 565 11.54 9.24 43.82
CA MET A 565 12.22 8.24 44.65
C MET A 565 13.38 8.85 45.42
N GLY A 566 14.17 9.72 44.79
CA GLY A 566 15.23 10.47 45.45
C GLY A 566 14.71 11.28 46.64
N THR A 567 13.67 12.10 46.43
CA THR A 567 13.04 12.91 47.48
C THR A 567 12.45 12.06 48.61
N LEU A 568 11.86 10.90 48.29
CA LEU A 568 11.32 9.99 49.30
C LEU A 568 12.42 9.37 50.18
N VAL A 569 13.58 9.08 49.60
CA VAL A 569 14.73 8.54 50.35
C VAL A 569 15.48 9.62 51.12
N GLU A 570 15.48 10.88 50.67
CA GLU A 570 16.07 12.02 51.41
C GLU A 570 15.48 12.22 52.81
N HIS A 571 14.27 11.71 53.08
CA HIS A 571 13.69 11.73 54.42
C HIS A 571 14.43 10.82 55.41
N PHE A 572 15.18 9.84 54.92
CA PHE A 572 15.95 8.90 55.73
C PHE A 572 17.43 9.30 55.78
N ASP A 573 17.94 9.55 56.99
CA ASP A 573 19.39 9.68 57.21
C ASP A 573 20.02 8.29 57.19
N VAL A 574 20.68 7.99 56.07
CA VAL A 574 21.40 6.73 55.80
C VAL A 574 22.91 6.84 56.05
N GLY A 575 23.39 8.01 56.51
CA GLY A 575 24.80 8.30 56.75
C GLY A 575 25.61 8.52 55.46
N GLU A 576 26.62 9.39 55.52
CA GLU A 576 27.56 9.53 54.40
C GLU A 576 28.38 8.25 54.24
N HIS A 577 28.22 7.58 53.10
CA HIS A 577 29.25 6.68 52.61
C HIS A 577 30.45 7.50 52.17
N ARG A 578 31.51 7.50 53.00
CA ARG A 578 32.87 7.74 52.51
C ARG A 578 33.18 6.60 51.53
N TYR A 579 32.93 6.85 50.25
CA TYR A 579 33.58 6.10 49.18
C TYR A 579 35.08 6.33 49.34
N ASP A 580 35.81 5.35 49.90
CA ASP A 580 37.25 5.24 49.69
C ASP A 580 37.44 4.93 48.20
N ALA A 581 37.54 6.00 47.40
CA ALA A 581 38.03 5.97 46.04
C ALA A 581 39.52 5.63 46.07
N GLY A 582 39.83 4.37 46.35
CA GLY A 582 41.16 3.89 46.64
C GLY A 582 41.41 2.47 46.17
N GLN A 583 40.87 2.07 45.01
CA GLN A 583 41.38 0.93 44.26
C GLN A 583 40.97 1.04 42.79
N ARG A 584 41.74 1.85 42.07
CA ARG A 584 41.77 1.88 40.63
C ARG A 584 43.19 1.44 40.25
N TRP A 585 43.30 0.45 39.35
CA TRP A 585 44.48 -0.04 38.62
C TRP A 585 45.40 -1.10 39.27
N ALA A 586 45.13 -2.37 38.91
CA ALA A 586 46.09 -3.42 38.54
C ALA A 586 45.26 -4.63 38.06
N ALA A 587 45.35 -5.17 36.85
CA ALA A 587 46.20 -4.98 35.68
C ALA A 587 45.36 -5.26 34.41
#